data_AF-A0AAV6Q9D5-F1
#
_entry.id   AF-A0AAV6Q9D5-F1
#
_cell.length_a   1.000
_cell.length_b   1.000
_cell.length_c   1.000
_cell.angle_alpha   90.00
_cell.angle_beta   90.00
_cell.angle_gamma   90.00
#
_symmetry.space_group_name_H-M   'P 1'
#
loop_
_entity.id
_entity.type
_entity.pdbx_description
1 polymer ?
#
loop_
_entity_poly.entity_id
_entity_poly.type
_entity_poly.pdbx_seq_one_letter_code
_entity_poly.pdbx_strand_id
1 'polypeptide(L)'
;MKNKLVSPTAKEEDTPEASRWSGSHQTTDREDHLNPTTLTCGHNFCRHCLALWWESSRKNECPECREKWEGFPKVNILLRDATEKLFSDVIQQRRAAVQANPKVSRSLLAFQRYGDNLGRSRTNQHKGAGFFFSGVLSALTFVAVMVMVYHWSSGVVEQHDLLITKPVSHWTAEEVVSWLENLGPWAQLYSEAFQQENVNGRLLLMLGEEELLKLPYNIESHAHRRAVLAELDRVKVLGVKPPQNLWEYKAANAGKSLFLLYALKRSPRLTLFYLYLFDYAETFLPFLHTCCPAIAHLDHSVESSFLNSQLEPNWRQWVEFLVKYLLLPYQLIAEFAWDWLDVHYWTSRFIIVNAMLLSVLEGCTLWRLLTRARIRALPDKMWNHLWKMLSQGFAFALLWPFVPQFVCNCFFYWALYFSPIVNIDMVVQQLMHPETQAP
;
A
#
# COMPACT_ATOMS: atom_id res chain seq x y z
N MET A 1 72.34 39.35 -11.05
CA MET A 1 72.00 40.19 -9.87
C MET A 1 71.85 39.29 -8.65
N LYS A 2 72.72 39.50 -7.64
CA LYS A 2 72.56 39.27 -6.18
C LYS A 2 71.97 37.92 -5.72
N ASN A 3 72.78 37.00 -5.15
CA ASN A 3 73.24 36.92 -3.73
C ASN A 3 72.08 36.54 -2.77
N LYS A 4 72.16 35.64 -1.79
CA LYS A 4 73.23 34.95 -1.02
C LYS A 4 72.48 33.81 -0.26
N LEU A 5 72.99 32.57 -0.17
CA LEU A 5 73.77 32.04 0.96
C LEU A 5 73.25 32.42 2.35
N VAL A 6 72.80 31.43 3.14
CA VAL A 6 73.47 30.88 4.35
C VAL A 6 72.60 29.76 4.96
N SER A 7 73.30 28.73 5.44
CA SER A 7 72.92 27.47 6.11
C SER A 7 72.53 27.65 7.60
N PRO A 8 72.70 26.64 8.48
CA PRO A 8 71.90 25.43 8.73
C PRO A 8 71.30 25.46 10.17
N THR A 9 70.50 24.48 10.59
CA THR A 9 70.59 23.78 11.91
C THR A 9 69.38 22.88 12.18
N ALA A 10 69.70 21.74 12.78
CA ALA A 10 68.80 20.71 13.28
C ALA A 10 67.76 21.25 14.27
N LYS A 11 66.55 20.67 14.24
CA LYS A 11 65.70 20.53 15.43
C LYS A 11 65.07 19.15 15.43
N GLU A 12 65.19 18.53 16.59
CA GLU A 12 64.73 17.20 16.98
C GLU A 12 63.30 16.89 16.53
N GLU A 13 63.13 15.68 16.01
CA GLU A 13 61.84 14.99 15.98
C GLU A 13 61.40 14.70 17.43
N ASP A 14 60.47 15.50 17.94
CA ASP A 14 59.67 15.13 19.12
C ASP A 14 58.73 13.98 18.74
N THR A 15 59.23 12.76 18.95
CA THR A 15 58.41 11.55 18.98
C THR A 15 57.62 11.54 20.29
N PRO A 16 56.28 11.36 20.27
CA PRO A 16 55.52 11.22 21.50
C PRO A 16 55.90 9.89 22.16
N GLU A 17 56.39 9.96 23.40
CA GLU A 17 56.76 8.85 24.29
C GLU A 17 55.73 7.70 24.26
N ALA A 18 55.95 6.77 23.34
CA ALA A 18 55.31 5.45 23.29
C ALA A 18 56.30 4.40 23.80
N SER A 19 56.91 4.63 24.97
CA SER A 19 57.87 3.70 25.57
C SER A 19 58.09 3.95 27.06
N ARG A 20 57.01 4.03 27.86
CA ARG A 20 57.11 3.90 29.32
C ARG A 20 55.91 3.20 29.94
N TRP A 21 55.72 1.95 29.53
CA TRP A 21 54.99 0.93 30.32
C TRP A 21 55.74 -0.40 30.18
N SER A 22 57.01 -0.42 30.63
CA SER A 22 57.73 -1.65 30.91
C SER A 22 58.38 -1.54 32.28
N GLY A 23 57.97 -2.43 33.19
CA GLY A 23 58.61 -2.65 34.48
C GLY A 23 57.85 -2.11 35.69
N SER A 24 57.49 -3.03 36.59
CA SER A 24 57.15 -2.82 38.01
C SER A 24 55.69 -2.61 38.44
N HIS A 25 54.74 -3.43 37.95
CA HIS A 25 53.67 -3.95 38.82
C HIS A 25 53.14 -5.27 38.25
N GLN A 26 53.98 -6.30 38.28
CA GLN A 26 53.52 -7.67 38.11
C GLN A 26 54.04 -8.47 39.30
N THR A 27 53.11 -9.17 39.95
CA THR A 27 53.27 -10.04 41.12
C THR A 27 53.41 -9.32 42.46
N THR A 28 52.26 -8.96 43.04
CA THR A 28 51.79 -9.31 44.39
C THR A 28 50.67 -8.31 44.74
N ASP A 29 49.44 -8.61 44.33
CA ASP A 29 48.22 -8.34 45.08
C ASP A 29 47.03 -8.84 44.26
N ARG A 30 46.13 -9.52 44.95
CA ARG A 30 45.12 -10.45 44.46
C ARG A 30 44.11 -9.80 43.50
N GLU A 31 43.48 -10.64 42.68
CA GLU A 31 42.46 -10.31 41.67
C GLU A 31 41.19 -9.67 42.28
N ASP A 32 41.28 -8.42 42.72
CA ASP A 32 40.13 -7.71 43.31
C ASP A 32 39.48 -6.77 42.30
N HIS A 33 38.73 -7.34 41.36
CA HIS A 33 38.02 -6.58 40.34
C HIS A 33 36.79 -5.87 40.93
N LEU A 34 36.91 -4.59 41.27
CA LEU A 34 35.73 -3.75 41.55
C LEU A 34 34.91 -3.59 40.25
N ASN A 35 33.70 -4.15 40.24
CA ASN A 35 32.81 -4.23 39.07
C ASN A 35 33.53 -4.89 37.86
N PRO A 36 33.79 -6.20 37.89
CA PRO A 36 34.42 -6.91 36.78
C PRO A 36 33.56 -6.78 35.53
N THR A 37 34.18 -6.47 34.40
CA THR A 37 33.55 -6.27 33.10
C THR A 37 34.18 -7.23 32.12
N THR A 38 33.38 -8.16 31.63
CA THR A 38 33.80 -9.17 30.65
C THR A 38 33.61 -8.61 29.24
N LEU A 39 34.66 -8.66 28.42
CA LEU A 39 34.59 -8.28 27.01
C LEU A 39 34.14 -9.48 26.15
N THR A 40 33.76 -9.23 24.89
CA THR A 40 33.33 -10.29 23.95
C THR A 40 34.42 -11.33 23.68
N CYS A 41 35.69 -10.94 23.80
CA CYS A 41 36.84 -11.84 23.70
C CYS A 41 37.08 -12.71 24.96
N GLY A 42 36.24 -12.59 25.98
CA GLY A 42 36.33 -13.38 27.22
C GLY A 42 37.27 -12.81 28.31
N HIS A 43 38.09 -11.80 27.99
CA HIS A 43 38.95 -11.15 28.98
C HIS A 43 38.14 -10.27 29.95
N ASN A 44 38.60 -10.22 31.21
CA ASN A 44 37.89 -9.57 32.31
C ASN A 44 38.73 -8.43 32.87
N PHE A 45 38.13 -7.24 32.98
CA PHE A 45 38.80 -6.06 33.53
C PHE A 45 37.89 -5.37 34.55
N CYS A 46 38.48 -4.69 35.53
CA CYS A 46 37.70 -3.82 36.40
C CYS A 46 37.05 -2.68 35.59
N ARG A 47 35.83 -2.27 35.94
CA ARG A 47 35.07 -1.28 35.17
C ARG A 47 35.82 0.04 34.96
N HIS A 48 36.58 0.44 35.97
CA HIS A 48 37.39 1.65 36.00
C HIS A 48 38.66 1.52 35.13
N CYS A 49 39.29 0.35 35.17
CA CYS A 49 40.47 0.00 34.38
C CYS A 49 40.14 0.09 32.89
N LEU A 50 38.98 -0.48 32.50
CA LEU A 50 38.48 -0.41 31.13
C LEU A 50 38.11 1.03 30.73
N ALA A 51 37.55 1.82 31.64
CA ALA A 51 37.22 3.22 31.37
C ALA A 51 38.47 4.10 31.17
N LEU A 52 39.52 3.91 31.99
CA LEU A 52 40.81 4.60 31.83
C LEU A 52 41.48 4.23 30.51
N TRP A 53 41.49 2.93 30.17
CA TRP A 53 42.01 2.44 28.90
C TRP A 53 41.29 3.05 27.70
N TRP A 54 39.96 3.05 27.74
CA TRP A 54 39.15 3.63 26.66
C TRP A 54 39.37 5.14 26.54
N GLU A 55 39.53 5.85 27.66
CA GLU A 55 39.79 7.29 27.62
C GLU A 55 41.16 7.61 27.01
N SER A 56 42.19 6.81 27.29
CA SER A 56 43.54 7.00 26.74
C SER A 56 43.66 6.55 25.29
N SER A 57 43.09 5.40 24.95
CA SER A 57 43.21 4.80 23.61
C SER A 57 42.20 5.34 22.61
N ARG A 58 41.03 5.80 23.08
CA ARG A 58 39.84 6.13 22.27
C ARG A 58 39.39 4.98 21.35
N LYS A 59 39.74 3.74 21.69
CA LYS A 59 39.43 2.55 20.89
C LYS A 59 38.54 1.58 21.68
N ASN A 60 37.70 0.85 20.94
CA ASN A 60 36.87 -0.23 21.48
C ASN A 60 37.58 -1.58 21.37
N GLU A 61 38.80 -1.67 21.88
CA GLU A 61 39.69 -2.84 21.72
C GLU A 61 40.18 -3.33 23.07
N CYS A 62 40.18 -4.65 23.25
CA CYS A 62 40.66 -5.31 24.45
C CYS A 62 42.09 -4.84 24.79
N PRO A 63 42.37 -4.41 26.03
CA PRO A 63 43.73 -4.01 26.45
C PRO A 63 44.79 -5.11 26.23
N GLU A 64 44.38 -6.37 26.35
CA GLU A 64 45.25 -7.55 26.33
C GLU A 64 45.39 -8.13 24.92
N CYS A 65 44.30 -8.59 24.31
CA CYS A 65 44.33 -9.25 23.00
C CYS A 65 44.07 -8.33 21.79
N ARG A 66 43.75 -7.05 22.01
CA ARG A 66 43.43 -6.05 20.96
C ARG A 66 42.20 -6.35 20.10
N GLU A 67 41.45 -7.40 20.42
CA GLU A 67 40.19 -7.71 19.74
C GLU A 67 39.13 -6.64 20.01
N LYS A 68 38.38 -6.26 18.98
CA LYS A 68 37.32 -5.27 19.10
C LYS A 68 36.12 -5.84 19.85
N TRP A 69 35.61 -5.12 20.84
CA TRP A 69 34.39 -5.53 21.52
C TRP A 69 33.14 -4.97 20.84
N GLU A 70 32.09 -5.78 20.79
CA GLU A 70 30.79 -5.39 20.25
C GLU A 70 29.84 -4.91 21.34
N GLY A 71 29.13 -3.81 21.06
CA GLY A 71 28.22 -3.18 22.01
C GLY A 71 28.94 -2.52 23.21
N PHE A 72 28.18 -2.22 24.25
CA PHE A 72 28.70 -1.63 25.47
C PHE A 72 28.95 -2.71 26.54
N PRO A 73 30.21 -2.94 26.98
CA PRO A 73 30.53 -3.97 27.95
C PRO A 73 29.79 -3.78 29.29
N LYS A 74 29.19 -4.86 29.79
CA LYS A 74 28.42 -4.86 31.04
C LYS A 74 29.22 -5.49 32.17
N VAL A 75 28.92 -5.05 33.39
CA VAL A 75 29.48 -5.64 34.61
C VAL A 75 28.97 -7.08 34.73
N ASN A 76 29.90 -8.02 34.91
CA ASN A 76 29.59 -9.41 35.19
C ASN A 76 29.16 -9.54 36.65
N ILE A 77 27.85 -9.65 36.86
CA ILE A 77 27.25 -9.72 38.20
C ILE A 77 27.70 -10.96 38.99
N LEU A 78 27.89 -12.11 38.31
CA LEU A 78 28.30 -13.34 38.98
C LEU A 78 29.72 -13.24 39.52
N LEU A 79 30.64 -12.67 38.72
CA LEU A 79 32.00 -12.41 39.17
C LEU A 79 32.01 -11.35 40.28
N ARG A 80 31.22 -10.28 40.16
CA ARG A 80 31.13 -9.25 41.20
C ARG A 80 30.71 -9.85 42.53
N ASP A 81 29.62 -10.62 42.53
CA ASP A 81 29.03 -11.16 43.75
C ASP A 81 29.96 -12.23 44.38
N ALA A 82 30.67 -13.00 43.55
CA ALA A 82 31.69 -13.94 44.01
C ALA A 82 32.89 -13.21 44.67
N THR A 83 33.42 -12.15 44.02
CA THR A 83 34.54 -11.36 44.56
C THR A 83 34.12 -10.61 45.83
N GLU A 84 32.91 -10.05 45.89
CA GLU A 84 32.40 -9.38 47.09
C GLU A 84 32.23 -10.33 48.28
N LYS A 85 31.87 -11.59 48.04
CA LYS A 85 31.73 -12.60 49.10
C LYS A 85 33.07 -13.16 49.58
N LEU A 86 34.04 -13.32 48.69
CA LEU A 86 35.34 -13.91 49.02
C LEU A 86 36.35 -12.88 49.55
N PHE A 87 36.23 -11.61 49.14
CA PHE A 87 37.21 -10.55 49.42
C PHE A 87 36.55 -9.23 49.84
N SER A 88 35.53 -9.30 50.70
CA SER A 88 34.72 -8.14 51.13
C SER A 88 35.56 -6.95 51.61
N ASP A 89 36.54 -7.21 52.47
CA ASP A 89 37.31 -6.17 53.14
C ASP A 89 38.24 -5.44 52.16
N VAL A 90 38.83 -6.19 51.22
CA VAL A 90 39.72 -5.65 50.20
C VAL A 90 38.94 -4.86 49.15
N ILE A 91 37.76 -5.34 48.76
CA ILE A 91 36.88 -4.64 47.83
C ILE A 91 36.36 -3.33 48.43
N GLN A 92 36.05 -3.28 49.73
CA GLN A 92 35.65 -2.06 50.42
C GLN A 92 36.77 -1.02 50.45
N GLN A 93 37.99 -1.42 50.81
CA GLN A 93 39.17 -0.53 50.77
C GLN A 93 39.43 0.00 49.37
N ARG A 94 39.38 -0.88 48.35
CA ARG A 94 39.59 -0.51 46.95
C ARG A 94 38.48 0.42 46.43
N ARG A 95 37.23 0.25 46.87
CA ARG A 95 36.12 1.15 46.55
C ARG A 95 36.37 2.55 47.10
N ALA A 96 36.83 2.68 48.34
CA ALA A 96 37.18 3.96 48.94
C ALA A 96 38.34 4.65 48.20
N ALA A 97 39.40 3.90 47.87
CA ALA A 97 40.55 4.43 47.13
C ALA A 97 40.17 4.91 45.71
N VAL A 98 39.29 4.19 45.03
CA VAL A 98 38.80 4.56 43.70
C VAL A 98 37.89 5.79 43.74
N GLN A 99 37.02 5.91 44.75
CA GLN A 99 36.15 7.07 44.94
C GLN A 99 36.94 8.34 45.30
N ALA A 100 38.05 8.19 46.03
CA ALA A 100 38.93 9.31 46.37
C ALA A 100 39.70 9.88 45.16
N ASN A 101 39.75 9.16 44.03
CA ASN A 101 40.48 9.60 42.84
C ASN A 101 39.56 10.32 41.83
N PRO A 102 39.67 11.66 41.68
CA PRO A 102 38.79 12.44 40.80
C PRO A 102 38.99 12.10 39.32
N LYS A 103 40.18 11.66 38.92
CA LYS A 103 40.47 11.27 37.53
C LYS A 103 39.64 10.04 37.15
N VAL A 104 39.60 9.03 38.03
CA VAL A 104 38.89 7.77 37.79
C VAL A 104 37.38 7.99 37.68
N SER A 105 36.81 8.83 38.56
CA SER A 105 35.39 9.20 38.51
C SER A 105 35.03 9.88 37.17
N ARG A 106 35.88 10.79 36.68
CA ARG A 106 35.69 11.45 35.39
C ARG A 106 35.72 10.47 34.22
N SER A 107 36.71 9.58 34.18
CA SER A 107 36.85 8.56 33.11
C SER A 107 35.65 7.63 33.05
N LEU A 108 35.17 7.18 34.22
CA LEU A 108 33.97 6.36 34.32
C LEU A 108 32.73 7.07 33.77
N LEU A 109 32.48 8.32 34.18
CA LEU A 109 31.32 9.07 33.73
C LEU A 109 31.35 9.28 32.21
N ALA A 110 32.52 9.58 31.64
CA ALA A 110 32.70 9.69 30.20
C ALA A 110 32.39 8.37 29.50
N PHE A 111 32.91 7.26 30.01
CA PHE A 111 32.66 5.94 29.46
C PHE A 111 31.20 5.51 29.61
N GLN A 112 30.52 5.86 30.70
CA GLN A 112 29.10 5.56 30.90
C GLN A 112 28.20 6.35 29.94
N ARG A 113 28.47 7.65 29.75
CA ARG A 113 27.77 8.47 28.74
C ARG A 113 27.94 7.91 27.33
N TYR A 114 29.12 7.41 27.00
CA TYR A 114 29.36 6.72 25.72
C TYR A 114 28.43 5.52 25.55
N GLY A 115 28.28 4.69 26.58
CA GLY A 115 27.33 3.56 26.58
C GLY A 115 25.87 3.96 26.47
N ASP A 116 25.46 4.99 27.21
CA ASP A 116 24.07 5.48 27.20
C ASP A 116 23.66 6.01 25.81
N ASN A 117 24.57 6.71 25.12
CA ASN A 117 24.35 7.18 23.74
C ASN A 117 24.23 6.02 22.74
N LEU A 118 25.04 4.96 22.92
CA LEU A 118 24.96 3.76 22.10
C LEU A 118 23.62 3.02 22.30
N GLY A 119 23.14 2.95 23.54
CA GLY A 119 21.83 2.39 23.88
C GLY A 119 20.67 3.21 23.31
N ARG A 120 20.75 4.55 23.37
CA ARG A 120 19.70 5.46 22.89
C ARG A 120 19.49 5.38 21.38
N SER A 121 20.59 5.26 20.62
CA SER A 121 20.56 5.03 19.16
C SER A 121 19.79 3.74 18.81
N ARG A 122 20.07 2.65 19.55
CA ARG A 122 19.43 1.35 19.34
C ARG A 122 17.95 1.34 19.76
N THR A 123 17.57 2.05 20.82
CA THR A 123 16.15 2.20 21.21
C THR A 123 15.32 3.06 20.25
N ASN A 124 15.94 3.96 19.48
CA ASN A 124 15.23 4.68 18.42
C ASN A 124 15.02 3.81 17.17
N GLN A 125 15.85 2.77 16.95
CA GLN A 125 15.71 1.82 15.85
C GLN A 125 14.79 0.62 16.20
N HIS A 126 14.53 0.38 17.49
CA HIS A 126 13.72 -0.74 18.01
C HIS A 126 12.64 -0.30 19.03
N LYS A 127 11.80 0.67 18.68
CA LYS A 127 10.46 0.83 19.26
C LYS A 127 9.45 0.44 18.18
N GLY A 128 8.89 -0.76 18.11
CA GLY A 128 8.41 -1.60 19.21
C GLY A 128 6.97 -1.28 19.62
N ALA A 129 6.36 -0.23 19.05
CA ALA A 129 4.91 0.01 19.12
C ALA A 129 4.22 -0.26 17.77
N GLY A 130 4.91 -0.07 16.64
CA GLY A 130 4.34 -0.31 15.31
C GLY A 130 3.94 -1.78 15.05
N PHE A 131 4.61 -2.77 15.66
CA PHE A 131 4.37 -4.18 15.34
C PHE A 131 3.10 -4.75 16.01
N PHE A 132 2.83 -4.38 17.27
CA PHE A 132 1.61 -4.81 17.96
C PHE A 132 0.36 -4.07 17.44
N PHE A 133 0.47 -2.76 17.19
CA PHE A 133 -0.62 -2.00 16.58
C PHE A 133 -0.86 -2.40 15.12
N SER A 134 0.18 -2.72 14.34
CA SER A 134 0.01 -3.23 12.98
C SER A 134 -0.64 -4.61 12.97
N GLY A 135 -0.24 -5.55 13.85
CA GLY A 135 -0.81 -6.90 13.86
C GLY A 135 -2.28 -6.92 14.30
N VAL A 136 -2.62 -6.17 15.36
CA VAL A 136 -3.99 -6.07 15.85
C VAL A 136 -4.87 -5.28 14.88
N LEU A 137 -4.37 -4.19 14.29
CA LEU A 137 -5.10 -3.46 13.27
C LEU A 137 -5.30 -4.34 12.03
N SER A 138 -4.27 -5.06 11.55
CA SER A 138 -4.41 -6.00 10.43
C SER A 138 -5.37 -7.15 10.73
N ALA A 139 -5.41 -7.67 11.96
CA ALA A 139 -6.35 -8.71 12.35
C ALA A 139 -7.78 -8.16 12.45
N LEU A 140 -7.97 -6.99 13.06
CA LEU A 140 -9.26 -6.32 13.15
C LEU A 140 -9.78 -5.90 11.78
N THR A 141 -8.91 -5.47 10.87
CA THR A 141 -9.30 -5.15 9.50
C THR A 141 -9.62 -6.40 8.70
N PHE A 142 -8.89 -7.50 8.90
CA PHE A 142 -9.24 -8.78 8.29
C PHE A 142 -10.58 -9.29 8.81
N VAL A 143 -10.85 -9.21 10.12
CA VAL A 143 -12.15 -9.56 10.71
C VAL A 143 -13.25 -8.62 10.22
N ALA A 144 -13.00 -7.31 10.13
CA ALA A 144 -13.96 -6.37 9.57
C ALA A 144 -14.25 -6.66 8.10
N VAL A 145 -13.25 -7.04 7.29
CA VAL A 145 -13.44 -7.49 5.90
C VAL A 145 -14.23 -8.79 5.86
N MET A 146 -13.93 -9.77 6.70
CA MET A 146 -14.69 -11.02 6.80
C MET A 146 -16.15 -10.75 7.17
N VAL A 147 -16.41 -9.87 8.14
CA VAL A 147 -17.77 -9.50 8.59
C VAL A 147 -18.49 -8.68 7.52
N MET A 148 -17.80 -7.76 6.84
CA MET A 148 -18.36 -6.98 5.74
C MET A 148 -18.68 -7.90 4.55
N VAL A 149 -17.79 -8.82 4.19
CA VAL A 149 -18.00 -9.83 3.16
C VAL A 149 -19.13 -10.76 3.55
N TYR A 150 -19.20 -11.20 4.80
CA TYR A 150 -20.29 -12.03 5.31
C TYR A 150 -21.62 -11.28 5.21
N HIS A 151 -21.72 -10.08 5.78
CA HIS A 151 -22.94 -9.27 5.77
C HIS A 151 -23.36 -8.80 4.36
N TRP A 152 -22.40 -8.62 3.45
CA TRP A 152 -22.66 -8.25 2.06
C TRP A 152 -22.99 -9.47 1.19
N SER A 153 -22.43 -10.64 1.47
CA SER A 153 -22.74 -11.89 0.76
C SER A 153 -23.99 -12.58 1.28
N SER A 154 -24.32 -12.43 2.56
CA SER A 154 -25.49 -13.05 3.20
C SER A 154 -26.74 -12.17 3.18
N GLY A 155 -26.65 -10.93 2.68
CA GLY A 155 -27.66 -9.90 2.88
C GLY A 155 -28.87 -9.99 1.95
N VAL A 156 -28.70 -9.85 0.64
CA VAL A 156 -29.81 -9.66 -0.33
C VAL A 156 -29.38 -10.05 -1.76
N VAL A 157 -28.57 -11.11 -1.90
CA VAL A 157 -27.81 -11.31 -3.15
C VAL A 157 -28.23 -12.57 -3.94
N GLU A 158 -28.98 -13.51 -3.36
CA GLU A 158 -29.26 -14.78 -4.05
C GLU A 158 -30.26 -14.66 -5.24
N GLN A 159 -31.21 -13.72 -5.22
CA GLN A 159 -32.17 -13.59 -6.34
C GLN A 159 -31.69 -12.66 -7.45
N HIS A 160 -31.04 -11.54 -7.11
CA HIS A 160 -30.64 -10.50 -8.08
C HIS A 160 -29.37 -10.90 -8.86
N ASP A 161 -28.41 -11.56 -8.21
CA ASP A 161 -27.21 -12.08 -8.89
C ASP A 161 -27.53 -13.27 -9.80
N LEU A 162 -28.62 -14.01 -9.50
CA LEU A 162 -29.05 -15.13 -10.32
C LEU A 162 -29.49 -14.66 -11.71
N LEU A 163 -30.24 -13.56 -11.84
CA LEU A 163 -30.75 -13.09 -13.15
C LEU A 163 -29.67 -12.58 -14.11
N ILE A 164 -28.52 -12.17 -13.57
CA ILE A 164 -27.40 -11.66 -14.36
C ILE A 164 -26.60 -12.81 -14.99
N THR A 165 -26.66 -14.00 -14.38
CA THR A 165 -25.97 -15.19 -14.87
C THR A 165 -26.92 -16.19 -15.55
N LYS A 166 -28.20 -16.17 -15.17
CA LYS A 166 -29.24 -17.06 -15.68
C LYS A 166 -29.78 -16.56 -17.02
N PRO A 167 -29.75 -17.38 -18.08
CA PRO A 167 -30.32 -17.00 -19.38
C PRO A 167 -31.82 -16.71 -19.29
N VAL A 168 -32.27 -15.71 -20.03
CA VAL A 168 -33.65 -15.19 -20.00
C VAL A 168 -34.66 -16.27 -20.35
N SER A 169 -34.32 -17.17 -21.27
CA SER A 169 -35.18 -18.30 -21.66
C SER A 169 -35.53 -19.26 -20.52
N HIS A 170 -34.84 -19.16 -19.38
CA HIS A 170 -35.06 -19.95 -18.17
C HIS A 170 -35.68 -19.15 -17.02
N TRP A 171 -36.01 -17.88 -17.21
CA TRP A 171 -36.64 -17.07 -16.17
C TRP A 171 -38.07 -17.53 -15.88
N THR A 172 -38.41 -17.58 -14.60
CA THR A 172 -39.76 -17.82 -14.07
C THR A 172 -40.59 -16.54 -14.12
N ALA A 173 -41.91 -16.65 -13.93
CA ALA A 173 -42.79 -15.47 -13.93
C ALA A 173 -42.44 -14.48 -12.80
N GLU A 174 -42.10 -15.00 -11.61
CA GLU A 174 -41.68 -14.17 -10.46
C GLU A 174 -40.38 -13.40 -10.75
N GLU A 175 -39.43 -14.06 -11.42
CA GLU A 175 -38.16 -13.45 -11.83
C GLU A 175 -38.37 -12.36 -12.89
N VAL A 176 -39.31 -12.55 -13.82
CA VAL A 176 -39.70 -11.53 -14.81
C VAL A 176 -40.33 -10.32 -14.14
N VAL A 177 -41.21 -10.55 -13.15
CA VAL A 177 -41.81 -9.46 -12.36
C VAL A 177 -40.75 -8.71 -11.56
N SER A 178 -39.82 -9.42 -10.91
CA SER A 178 -38.70 -8.79 -10.20
C SER A 178 -37.80 -7.98 -11.14
N TRP A 179 -37.54 -8.46 -12.36
CA TRP A 179 -36.85 -7.68 -13.38
C TRP A 179 -37.63 -6.42 -13.78
N LEU A 180 -38.95 -6.52 -13.98
CA LEU A 180 -39.81 -5.40 -14.35
C LEU A 180 -39.82 -4.32 -13.25
N GLU A 181 -39.93 -4.71 -11.99
CA GLU A 181 -39.90 -3.79 -10.84
C GLU A 181 -38.57 -3.03 -10.72
N ASN A 182 -37.46 -3.61 -11.20
CA ASN A 182 -36.16 -2.96 -11.23
C ASN A 182 -36.06 -1.83 -12.27
N LEU A 183 -37.01 -1.71 -13.20
CA LEU A 183 -37.04 -0.59 -14.16
C LEU A 183 -37.42 0.74 -13.48
N GLY A 184 -38.05 0.68 -12.31
CA GLY A 184 -38.38 1.83 -11.50
C GLY A 184 -39.71 1.66 -10.75
N PRO A 185 -40.02 2.57 -9.82
CA PRO A 185 -41.22 2.49 -8.99
C PRO A 185 -42.53 2.54 -9.80
N TRP A 186 -42.51 3.11 -11.00
CA TRP A 186 -43.66 3.12 -11.92
C TRP A 186 -44.00 1.74 -12.48
N ALA A 187 -43.04 0.81 -12.52
CA ALA A 187 -43.22 -0.49 -13.15
C ALA A 187 -44.06 -1.45 -12.29
N GLN A 188 -44.17 -1.17 -10.98
CA GLN A 188 -45.06 -1.89 -10.05
C GLN A 188 -46.54 -1.83 -10.46
N LEU A 189 -46.94 -0.83 -11.25
CA LEU A 189 -48.32 -0.72 -11.76
C LEU A 189 -48.68 -1.83 -12.76
N TYR A 190 -47.68 -2.48 -13.35
CA TYR A 190 -47.85 -3.50 -14.39
C TYR A 190 -47.46 -4.91 -13.92
N SER A 191 -46.86 -5.05 -12.74
CA SER A 191 -46.39 -6.34 -12.22
C SER A 191 -47.52 -7.37 -12.09
N GLU A 192 -48.70 -6.93 -11.63
CA GLU A 192 -49.85 -7.82 -11.48
C GLU A 192 -50.31 -8.42 -12.81
N ALA A 193 -50.35 -7.63 -13.89
CA ALA A 193 -50.71 -8.12 -15.22
C ALA A 193 -49.71 -9.17 -15.74
N PHE A 194 -48.41 -8.96 -15.52
CA PHE A 194 -47.36 -9.92 -15.88
C PHE A 194 -47.44 -11.21 -15.05
N GLN A 195 -47.79 -11.10 -13.77
CA GLN A 195 -47.96 -12.24 -12.89
C GLN A 195 -49.20 -13.06 -13.26
N GLN A 196 -50.34 -12.40 -13.54
CA GLN A 196 -51.60 -13.05 -13.91
C GLN A 196 -51.46 -13.87 -15.21
N GLU A 197 -50.77 -13.32 -16.21
CA GLU A 197 -50.48 -14.02 -17.46
C GLU A 197 -49.35 -15.04 -17.37
N ASN A 198 -48.74 -15.22 -16.19
CA ASN A 198 -47.60 -16.10 -15.98
C ASN A 198 -46.48 -15.86 -17.01
N VAL A 199 -46.14 -14.60 -17.25
CA VAL A 199 -45.12 -14.22 -18.24
C VAL A 199 -43.75 -14.74 -17.81
N ASN A 200 -43.37 -15.90 -18.33
CA ASN A 200 -42.03 -16.45 -18.16
C ASN A 200 -41.06 -15.82 -19.16
N GLY A 201 -39.76 -16.07 -18.98
CA GLY A 201 -38.76 -15.40 -19.80
C GLY A 201 -38.78 -15.78 -21.29
N ARG A 202 -39.36 -16.93 -21.68
CA ARG A 202 -39.57 -17.25 -23.11
C ARG A 202 -40.67 -16.38 -23.70
N LEU A 203 -41.77 -16.17 -22.97
CA LEU A 203 -42.84 -15.27 -23.38
C LEU A 203 -42.36 -13.82 -23.41
N LEU A 204 -41.55 -13.42 -22.43
CA LEU A 204 -40.94 -12.09 -22.37
C LEU A 204 -40.14 -11.78 -23.65
N LEU A 205 -39.35 -12.73 -24.16
CA LEU A 205 -38.58 -12.56 -25.40
C LEU A 205 -39.45 -12.43 -26.66
N MET A 206 -40.72 -12.84 -26.62
CA MET A 206 -41.67 -12.69 -27.72
C MET A 206 -42.45 -11.38 -27.63
N LEU A 207 -42.50 -10.73 -26.45
CA LEU A 207 -43.23 -9.49 -26.27
C LEU A 207 -42.68 -8.38 -27.18
N GLY A 208 -43.61 -7.67 -27.81
CA GLY A 208 -43.39 -6.51 -28.65
C GLY A 208 -44.32 -5.35 -28.31
N GLU A 209 -44.15 -4.22 -28.99
CA GLU A 209 -44.90 -3.00 -28.69
C GLU A 209 -46.42 -3.18 -28.76
N GLU A 210 -46.91 -3.89 -29.78
CA GLU A 210 -48.35 -4.12 -29.96
C GLU A 210 -48.98 -4.95 -28.85
N GLU A 211 -48.23 -5.89 -28.29
CA GLU A 211 -48.71 -6.77 -27.23
C GLU A 211 -48.79 -6.02 -25.90
N LEU A 212 -47.78 -5.21 -25.59
CA LEU A 212 -47.73 -4.37 -24.38
C LEU A 212 -48.84 -3.29 -24.36
N LEU A 213 -49.30 -2.84 -25.53
CA LEU A 213 -50.40 -1.87 -25.63
C LEU A 213 -51.77 -2.50 -25.35
N LYS A 214 -51.96 -3.77 -25.75
CA LYS A 214 -53.26 -4.45 -25.65
C LYS A 214 -53.48 -5.03 -24.25
N LEU A 215 -54.74 -5.38 -23.95
CA LEU A 215 -55.04 -6.20 -22.78
C LEU A 215 -54.27 -7.54 -22.90
N PRO A 216 -53.70 -8.05 -21.80
CA PRO A 216 -53.94 -7.67 -20.40
C PRO A 216 -52.96 -6.64 -19.82
N TYR A 217 -51.89 -6.27 -20.54
CA TYR A 217 -50.84 -5.38 -20.02
C TYR A 217 -51.23 -3.89 -20.03
N ASN A 218 -52.02 -3.46 -21.03
CA ASN A 218 -52.60 -2.11 -21.17
C ASN A 218 -51.64 -0.96 -20.81
N ILE A 219 -50.40 -1.02 -21.28
CA ILE A 219 -49.40 0.03 -21.00
C ILE A 219 -49.67 1.20 -21.95
N GLU A 220 -50.59 2.09 -21.60
CA GLU A 220 -50.98 3.24 -22.45
C GLU A 220 -49.91 4.34 -22.50
N SER A 221 -49.10 4.46 -21.44
CA SER A 221 -48.00 5.44 -21.37
C SER A 221 -46.89 5.11 -22.37
N HIS A 222 -46.69 6.00 -23.33
CA HIS A 222 -45.62 5.88 -24.32
C HIS A 222 -44.23 5.84 -23.66
N ALA A 223 -44.00 6.61 -22.58
CA ALA A 223 -42.74 6.61 -21.86
C ALA A 223 -42.45 5.27 -21.17
N HIS A 224 -43.47 4.67 -20.54
CA HIS A 224 -43.32 3.36 -19.89
C HIS A 224 -43.09 2.25 -20.92
N ARG A 225 -43.88 2.22 -22.01
CA ARG A 225 -43.66 1.25 -23.09
C ARG A 225 -42.26 1.35 -23.66
N ARG A 226 -41.80 2.56 -23.97
CA ARG A 226 -40.46 2.78 -24.51
C ARG A 226 -39.37 2.31 -23.54
N ALA A 227 -39.52 2.57 -22.25
CA ALA A 227 -38.57 2.11 -21.23
C ALA A 227 -38.54 0.57 -21.12
N VAL A 228 -39.71 -0.08 -21.09
CA VAL A 228 -39.80 -1.55 -21.07
C VAL A 228 -39.19 -2.16 -22.33
N LEU A 229 -39.52 -1.61 -23.51
CA LEU A 229 -39.02 -2.12 -24.79
C LEU A 229 -37.50 -1.94 -24.92
N ALA A 230 -36.97 -0.77 -24.52
CA ALA A 230 -35.53 -0.53 -24.55
C ALA A 230 -34.77 -1.53 -23.68
N GLU A 231 -35.25 -1.81 -22.46
CA GLU A 231 -34.62 -2.79 -21.58
C GLU A 231 -34.85 -4.23 -22.05
N LEU A 232 -36.01 -4.52 -22.64
CA LEU A 232 -36.28 -5.82 -23.24
C LEU A 232 -35.34 -6.10 -24.41
N ASP A 233 -35.05 -5.11 -25.26
CA ASP A 233 -34.09 -5.25 -26.36
C ASP A 233 -32.67 -5.49 -25.84
N ARG A 234 -32.27 -4.82 -24.75
CA ARG A 234 -30.97 -5.09 -24.09
C ARG A 234 -30.89 -6.53 -23.59
N VAL A 235 -31.95 -7.00 -22.94
CA VAL A 235 -32.05 -8.36 -22.41
C VAL A 235 -32.07 -9.40 -23.54
N LYS A 236 -32.72 -9.10 -24.69
CA LYS A 236 -32.71 -9.94 -25.89
C LYS A 236 -31.32 -10.07 -26.51
N VAL A 237 -30.58 -8.95 -26.61
CA VAL A 237 -29.23 -8.91 -27.19
C VAL A 237 -28.22 -9.64 -26.29
N LEU A 238 -28.27 -9.40 -24.98
CA LEU A 238 -27.32 -9.98 -24.02
C LEU A 238 -27.70 -11.41 -23.60
N GLY A 239 -28.97 -11.79 -23.73
CA GLY A 239 -29.49 -13.08 -23.28
C GLY A 239 -29.60 -13.25 -21.75
N VAL A 240 -29.21 -12.23 -20.98
CA VAL A 240 -29.23 -12.15 -19.51
C VAL A 240 -29.60 -10.72 -19.07
N LYS A 241 -29.92 -10.52 -17.79
CA LYS A 241 -30.16 -9.19 -17.23
C LYS A 241 -28.87 -8.35 -17.31
N PRO A 242 -28.88 -7.14 -17.92
CA PRO A 242 -27.72 -6.26 -17.88
C PRO A 242 -27.45 -5.77 -16.44
N PRO A 243 -26.18 -5.69 -15.99
CA PRO A 243 -25.86 -5.17 -14.68
C PRO A 243 -26.14 -3.66 -14.61
N GLN A 244 -26.88 -3.22 -13.60
CA GLN A 244 -27.28 -1.81 -13.43
C GLN A 244 -26.42 -1.04 -12.42
N ASN A 245 -25.74 -1.75 -11.52
CA ASN A 245 -24.90 -1.14 -10.49
C ASN A 245 -23.53 -1.83 -10.39
N LEU A 246 -22.62 -1.20 -9.63
CA LEU A 246 -21.25 -1.69 -9.42
C LEU A 246 -21.19 -3.15 -8.95
N TRP A 247 -22.11 -3.55 -8.07
CA TRP A 247 -22.08 -4.85 -7.41
C TRP A 247 -22.59 -5.94 -8.35
N GLU A 248 -23.65 -5.67 -9.09
CA GLU A 248 -24.15 -6.51 -10.18
C GLU A 248 -23.08 -6.68 -11.27
N TYR A 249 -22.38 -5.60 -11.65
CA TYR A 249 -21.30 -5.68 -12.62
C TYR A 249 -20.14 -6.54 -12.11
N LYS A 250 -19.76 -6.39 -10.83
CA LYS A 250 -18.71 -7.19 -10.18
C LYS A 250 -19.12 -8.66 -10.01
N ALA A 251 -20.39 -8.95 -9.80
CA ALA A 251 -20.90 -10.32 -9.78
C ALA A 251 -20.79 -10.97 -11.17
N ALA A 252 -21.23 -10.27 -12.21
CA ALA A 252 -21.15 -10.72 -13.60
C ALA A 252 -19.71 -10.89 -14.11
N ASN A 253 -18.82 -9.97 -13.73
CA ASN A 253 -17.49 -9.80 -14.31
C ASN A 253 -16.38 -9.92 -13.26
N ALA A 254 -16.51 -10.82 -12.28
CA ALA A 254 -15.64 -10.87 -11.10
C ALA A 254 -14.13 -10.83 -11.42
N GLY A 255 -13.69 -11.56 -12.44
CA GLY A 255 -12.27 -11.60 -12.84
C GLY A 255 -11.80 -10.30 -13.46
N LYS A 256 -12.58 -9.74 -14.39
CA LYS A 256 -12.31 -8.46 -15.03
C LYS A 256 -12.34 -7.33 -14.01
N SER A 257 -13.31 -7.30 -13.10
CA SER A 257 -13.38 -6.30 -12.03
C SER A 257 -12.17 -6.34 -11.10
N LEU A 258 -11.72 -7.54 -10.68
CA LEU A 258 -10.53 -7.65 -9.83
C LEU A 258 -9.25 -7.26 -10.59
N PHE A 259 -9.12 -7.73 -11.84
CA PHE A 259 -8.00 -7.35 -12.71
C PHE A 259 -7.90 -5.84 -12.86
N LEU A 260 -9.00 -5.18 -13.26
CA LEU A 260 -9.02 -3.73 -13.48
C LEU A 260 -8.71 -2.96 -12.20
N LEU A 261 -9.26 -3.36 -11.05
CA LEU A 261 -9.01 -2.70 -9.77
C LEU A 261 -7.51 -2.68 -9.41
N TYR A 262 -6.80 -3.79 -9.62
CA TYR A 262 -5.36 -3.87 -9.33
C TYR A 262 -4.50 -3.27 -10.44
N ALA A 263 -4.86 -3.49 -11.71
CA ALA A 263 -4.10 -3.03 -12.87
C ALA A 263 -4.15 -1.50 -13.00
N LEU A 264 -5.34 -0.89 -12.92
CA LEU A 264 -5.51 0.58 -12.95
C LEU A 264 -4.81 1.26 -11.77
N LYS A 265 -4.83 0.63 -10.58
CA LYS A 265 -4.11 1.13 -9.41
C LYS A 265 -2.59 1.16 -9.61
N ARG A 266 -2.04 0.15 -10.30
CA ARG A 266 -0.58 -0.06 -10.36
C ARG A 266 0.06 0.58 -11.59
N SER A 267 -0.64 0.53 -12.72
CA SER A 267 -0.19 1.06 -13.99
C SER A 267 -1.40 1.48 -14.83
N PRO A 268 -2.00 2.65 -14.55
CA PRO A 268 -3.19 3.09 -15.26
C PRO A 268 -2.94 3.27 -16.75
N ARG A 269 -1.75 3.76 -17.15
CA ARG A 269 -1.40 3.95 -18.57
C ARG A 269 -1.39 2.62 -19.34
N LEU A 270 -0.69 1.61 -18.84
CA LEU A 270 -0.64 0.30 -19.49
C LEU A 270 -2.02 -0.39 -19.50
N THR A 271 -2.80 -0.20 -18.45
CA THR A 271 -4.15 -0.79 -18.37
C THR A 271 -5.12 -0.13 -19.33
N LEU A 272 -5.10 1.20 -19.45
CA LEU A 272 -5.92 1.92 -20.43
C LEU A 272 -5.50 1.59 -21.87
N PHE A 273 -4.21 1.42 -22.12
CA PHE A 273 -3.71 0.94 -23.42
C PHE A 273 -4.16 -0.49 -23.71
N TYR A 274 -4.14 -1.38 -22.72
CA TYR A 274 -4.69 -2.73 -22.84
C TYR A 274 -6.18 -2.70 -23.18
N LEU A 275 -6.96 -1.87 -22.49
CA LEU A 275 -8.40 -1.70 -22.77
C LEU A 275 -8.63 -1.18 -24.20
N TYR A 276 -7.83 -0.24 -24.66
CA TYR A 276 -7.90 0.26 -26.05
C TYR A 276 -7.68 -0.86 -27.09
N LEU A 277 -6.74 -1.79 -26.84
CA LEU A 277 -6.40 -2.85 -27.79
C LEU A 277 -7.34 -4.06 -27.74
N PHE A 278 -7.78 -4.46 -26.54
CA PHE A 278 -8.44 -5.75 -26.33
C PHE A 278 -9.91 -5.63 -25.91
N ASP A 279 -10.36 -4.45 -25.50
CA ASP A 279 -11.67 -4.24 -24.88
C ASP A 279 -12.24 -2.84 -25.18
N TYR A 280 -12.13 -2.46 -26.45
CA TYR A 280 -12.38 -1.09 -26.91
C TYR A 280 -13.84 -0.67 -26.72
N ALA A 281 -14.78 -1.41 -27.31
CA ALA A 281 -16.19 -1.03 -27.36
C ALA A 281 -16.88 -1.14 -25.98
N GLU A 282 -16.54 -2.17 -25.20
CA GLU A 282 -17.28 -2.50 -23.97
C GLU A 282 -16.78 -1.72 -22.75
N THR A 283 -15.52 -1.27 -22.72
CA THR A 283 -14.94 -0.68 -21.50
C THR A 283 -14.14 0.58 -21.78
N PHE A 284 -13.28 0.60 -22.80
CA PHE A 284 -12.49 1.80 -23.09
C PHE A 284 -13.35 2.97 -23.58
N LEU A 285 -14.25 2.72 -24.53
CA LEU A 285 -15.05 3.75 -25.18
C LEU A 285 -16.05 4.42 -24.21
N PRO A 286 -16.83 3.66 -23.40
CA PRO A 286 -17.65 4.27 -22.35
C PRO A 286 -16.81 5.08 -21.35
N PHE A 287 -15.66 4.55 -20.92
CA PHE A 287 -14.77 5.24 -20.00
C PHE A 287 -14.27 6.59 -20.56
N LEU A 288 -13.89 6.62 -21.84
CA LEU A 288 -13.45 7.84 -22.51
C LEU A 288 -14.58 8.87 -22.59
N HIS A 289 -15.79 8.47 -22.97
CA HIS A 289 -16.94 9.38 -23.05
C HIS A 289 -17.35 9.94 -21.69
N THR A 290 -17.26 9.13 -20.63
CA THR A 290 -17.51 9.58 -19.25
C THR A 290 -16.45 10.60 -18.80
N CYS A 291 -15.16 10.30 -18.98
CA CYS A 291 -14.09 11.19 -18.52
C CYS A 291 -13.89 12.45 -19.39
N CYS A 292 -14.33 12.39 -20.66
CA CYS A 292 -14.14 13.44 -21.65
C CYS A 292 -15.43 13.62 -22.46
N PRO A 293 -16.47 14.27 -21.90
CA PRO A 293 -17.76 14.40 -22.56
C PRO A 293 -17.68 15.28 -23.81
N ALA A 294 -18.38 14.88 -24.88
CA ALA A 294 -18.60 15.75 -26.03
C ALA A 294 -19.51 16.92 -25.60
N ILE A 295 -19.18 18.14 -26.00
CA ILE A 295 -20.05 19.31 -25.79
C ILE A 295 -21.29 19.14 -26.69
N ALA A 296 -22.31 18.46 -26.19
CA ALA A 296 -23.64 18.40 -26.78
C ALA A 296 -24.63 18.99 -25.76
N HIS A 297 -25.47 19.90 -26.24
CA HIS A 297 -26.45 20.65 -25.45
C HIS A 297 -27.35 19.73 -24.61
N LEU A 298 -27.72 20.25 -23.43
CA LEU A 298 -28.63 19.67 -22.45
C LEU A 298 -29.79 18.89 -23.10
N ASP A 299 -29.75 17.57 -22.97
CA ASP A 299 -30.92 16.72 -22.76
C ASP A 299 -30.42 15.41 -22.11
N HIS A 300 -30.30 15.44 -20.78
CA HIS A 300 -30.01 14.27 -19.95
C HIS A 300 -31.22 13.32 -19.99
N SER A 301 -31.29 12.45 -20.99
CA SER A 301 -32.08 11.23 -20.93
C SER A 301 -31.13 10.03 -20.83
N VAL A 302 -31.49 9.02 -20.05
CA VAL A 302 -30.69 7.78 -19.85
C VAL A 302 -30.35 7.11 -21.19
N GLU A 303 -31.16 7.34 -22.22
CA GLU A 303 -30.99 6.86 -23.60
C GLU A 303 -29.83 7.53 -24.35
N SER A 304 -29.51 8.80 -24.04
CA SER A 304 -28.37 9.49 -24.67
C SER A 304 -27.04 8.94 -24.20
N SER A 305 -26.93 8.40 -22.98
CA SER A 305 -25.70 7.79 -22.47
C SER A 305 -25.33 6.51 -23.21
N PHE A 306 -26.31 5.64 -23.50
CA PHE A 306 -26.09 4.40 -24.24
C PHE A 306 -25.80 4.67 -25.73
N LEU A 307 -26.55 5.55 -26.39
CA LEU A 307 -26.29 5.90 -27.79
C LEU A 307 -24.96 6.66 -27.94
N ASN A 308 -24.60 7.53 -26.99
CA ASN A 308 -23.28 8.19 -26.99
C ASN A 308 -22.15 7.19 -26.76
N SER A 309 -22.35 6.12 -25.98
CA SER A 309 -21.33 5.10 -25.76
C SER A 309 -20.97 4.31 -27.03
N GLN A 310 -21.84 4.30 -28.04
CA GLN A 310 -21.59 3.67 -29.34
C GLN A 310 -21.06 4.65 -30.40
N LEU A 311 -21.04 5.95 -30.12
CA LEU A 311 -20.59 6.96 -31.06
C LEU A 311 -19.07 7.09 -31.03
N GLU A 312 -18.44 7.21 -32.21
CA GLU A 312 -17.00 7.44 -32.27
C GLU A 312 -16.61 8.77 -31.60
N PRO A 313 -15.52 8.79 -30.81
CA PRO A 313 -15.11 9.97 -30.08
C PRO A 313 -14.56 11.05 -31.00
N ASN A 314 -14.94 12.29 -30.72
CA ASN A 314 -14.46 13.46 -31.47
C ASN A 314 -12.97 13.71 -31.18
N TRP A 315 -12.26 14.33 -32.13
CA TRP A 315 -10.85 14.72 -31.98
C TRP A 315 -10.58 15.50 -30.68
N ARG A 316 -11.50 16.37 -30.26
CA ARG A 316 -11.35 17.13 -28.99
C ARG A 316 -11.33 16.22 -27.77
N GLN A 317 -12.21 15.21 -27.72
CA GLN A 317 -12.25 14.22 -26.64
C GLN A 317 -10.95 13.42 -26.61
N TRP A 318 -10.43 13.03 -27.79
CA TRP A 318 -9.14 12.35 -27.90
C TRP A 318 -7.98 13.19 -27.37
N VAL A 319 -7.92 14.48 -27.71
CA VAL A 319 -6.86 15.37 -27.23
C VAL A 319 -6.93 15.52 -25.72
N GLU A 320 -8.12 15.77 -25.16
CA GLU A 320 -8.31 15.89 -23.72
C GLU A 320 -7.90 14.60 -23.00
N PHE A 321 -8.37 13.45 -23.51
CA PHE A 321 -8.02 12.14 -23.00
C PHE A 321 -6.51 11.90 -23.06
N LEU A 322 -5.85 12.20 -24.18
CA LEU A 322 -4.42 11.95 -24.35
C LEU A 322 -3.58 12.81 -23.41
N VAL A 323 -3.96 14.07 -23.19
CA VAL A 323 -3.31 14.96 -22.21
C VAL A 323 -3.43 14.39 -20.80
N LYS A 324 -4.65 14.00 -20.39
CA LYS A 324 -4.90 13.38 -19.08
C LYS A 324 -4.17 12.03 -18.95
N TYR A 325 -4.19 11.18 -19.96
CA TYR A 325 -3.52 9.89 -20.02
C TYR A 325 -1.99 10.01 -19.81
N LEU A 326 -1.36 11.00 -20.44
CA LEU A 326 0.08 11.20 -20.32
C LEU A 326 0.45 11.81 -18.96
N LEU A 327 -0.20 12.90 -18.58
CA LEU A 327 0.21 13.71 -17.43
C LEU A 327 -0.39 13.26 -16.10
N LEU A 328 -1.67 12.89 -16.09
CA LEU A 328 -2.48 12.67 -14.89
C LEU A 328 -3.41 11.45 -15.05
N PRO A 329 -2.88 10.24 -15.24
CA PRO A 329 -3.72 9.08 -15.56
C PRO A 329 -4.67 8.69 -14.42
N TYR A 330 -4.31 8.99 -13.16
CA TYR A 330 -5.19 8.77 -12.01
C TYR A 330 -6.33 9.81 -11.91
N GLN A 331 -6.19 10.98 -12.55
CA GLN A 331 -7.27 11.97 -12.62
C GLN A 331 -8.46 11.42 -13.41
N LEU A 332 -8.21 10.67 -14.50
CA LEU A 332 -9.26 9.99 -15.26
C LEU A 332 -10.07 9.03 -14.38
N ILE A 333 -9.39 8.28 -13.50
CA ILE A 333 -10.05 7.36 -12.55
C ILE A 333 -10.89 8.14 -11.52
N ALA A 334 -10.40 9.29 -11.06
CA ALA A 334 -11.13 10.14 -10.11
C ALA A 334 -12.38 10.78 -10.75
N GLU A 335 -12.29 11.27 -11.99
CA GLU A 335 -13.42 11.82 -12.74
C GLU A 335 -14.47 10.76 -13.01
N PHE A 336 -14.07 9.57 -13.46
CA PHE A 336 -14.98 8.45 -13.63
C PHE A 336 -15.70 8.09 -12.31
N ALA A 337 -14.99 8.06 -11.19
CA ALA A 337 -15.58 7.78 -9.88
C ALA A 337 -16.51 8.90 -9.38
N TRP A 338 -16.27 10.14 -9.82
CA TRP A 338 -17.07 11.31 -9.48
C TRP A 338 -18.49 11.21 -10.02
N ASP A 339 -18.66 10.73 -11.26
CA ASP A 339 -19.99 10.57 -11.88
C ASP A 339 -20.86 9.52 -11.18
N TRP A 340 -20.24 8.63 -10.41
CA TRP A 340 -20.94 7.61 -9.62
C TRP A 340 -21.21 8.02 -8.18
N LEU A 341 -20.90 9.26 -7.77
CA LEU A 341 -21.06 9.72 -6.39
C LEU A 341 -22.53 9.65 -5.91
N ASP A 342 -23.49 9.90 -6.80
CA ASP A 342 -24.92 9.87 -6.49
C ASP A 342 -25.45 8.46 -6.25
N VAL A 343 -24.84 7.45 -6.90
CA VAL A 343 -25.24 6.04 -6.78
C VAL A 343 -24.46 5.32 -5.67
N HIS A 344 -23.13 5.52 -5.61
CA HIS A 344 -22.22 4.82 -4.68
C HIS A 344 -21.36 5.80 -3.87
N TYR A 345 -22.00 6.66 -3.09
CA TYR A 345 -21.38 7.74 -2.31
C TYR A 345 -20.06 7.37 -1.59
N TRP A 346 -20.05 6.31 -0.79
CA TRP A 346 -18.86 5.92 -0.03
C TRP A 346 -17.77 5.34 -0.93
N THR A 347 -18.12 4.38 -1.79
CA THR A 347 -17.16 3.71 -2.67
C THR A 347 -16.46 4.69 -3.60
N SER A 348 -17.21 5.60 -4.23
CA SER A 348 -16.65 6.65 -5.08
C SER A 348 -15.65 7.53 -4.35
N ARG A 349 -15.93 7.95 -3.11
CA ARG A 349 -14.99 8.75 -2.31
C ARG A 349 -13.70 8.01 -1.98
N PHE A 350 -13.78 6.73 -1.62
CA PHE A 350 -12.59 5.93 -1.39
C PHE A 350 -11.72 5.85 -2.65
N ILE A 351 -12.33 5.66 -3.82
CA ILE A 351 -11.61 5.63 -5.10
C ILE A 351 -10.98 6.99 -5.42
N ILE A 352 -11.72 8.09 -5.26
CA ILE A 352 -11.24 9.46 -5.50
C ILE A 352 -10.04 9.79 -4.60
N VAL A 353 -10.15 9.53 -3.30
CA VAL A 353 -9.05 9.75 -2.35
C VAL A 353 -7.84 8.89 -2.71
N ASN A 354 -8.05 7.61 -3.07
CA ASN A 354 -6.97 6.73 -3.51
C ASN A 354 -6.25 7.28 -4.75
N ALA A 355 -7.02 7.74 -5.73
CA ALA A 355 -6.50 8.30 -6.98
C ALA A 355 -5.70 9.58 -6.73
N MET A 356 -6.18 10.46 -5.86
CA MET A 356 -5.46 11.67 -5.44
C MET A 356 -4.12 11.32 -4.77
N LEU A 357 -4.10 10.35 -3.86
CA LEU A 357 -2.87 9.89 -3.20
C LEU A 357 -1.88 9.30 -4.20
N LEU A 358 -2.35 8.50 -5.16
CA LEU A 358 -1.52 7.92 -6.21
C LEU A 358 -0.95 8.99 -7.15
N SER A 359 -1.72 10.02 -7.48
CA SER A 359 -1.24 11.20 -8.23
C SER A 359 -0.10 11.91 -7.50
N VAL A 360 -0.22 12.10 -6.18
CA VAL A 360 0.84 12.71 -5.36
C VAL A 360 2.11 11.85 -5.37
N LEU A 361 1.98 10.54 -5.16
CA LEU A 361 3.12 9.62 -5.19
C LEU A 361 3.81 9.61 -6.56
N GLU A 362 3.04 9.60 -7.65
CA GLU A 362 3.59 9.68 -9.00
C GLU A 362 4.34 11.00 -9.21
N GLY A 363 3.75 12.13 -8.79
CA GLY A 363 4.41 13.44 -8.79
C GLY A 363 5.73 13.45 -8.02
N CYS A 364 5.77 12.88 -6.81
CA CYS A 364 6.99 12.74 -6.02
C CYS A 364 8.06 11.88 -6.71
N THR A 365 7.65 10.82 -7.44
CA THR A 365 8.61 9.99 -8.20
C THR A 365 9.16 10.72 -9.43
N LEU A 366 8.32 11.44 -10.17
CA LEU A 366 8.73 12.24 -11.32
C LEU A 366 9.66 13.38 -10.91
N TRP A 367 9.32 14.10 -9.83
CA TRP A 367 10.17 15.14 -9.25
C TRP A 367 11.57 14.60 -8.91
N ARG A 368 11.66 13.45 -8.25
CA ARG A 368 12.95 12.80 -7.94
C ARG A 368 13.73 12.38 -9.18
N LEU A 369 13.04 11.91 -10.22
CA LEU A 369 13.68 11.52 -11.49
C LEU A 369 14.26 12.72 -12.23
N LEU A 370 13.52 13.83 -12.26
CA LEU A 370 13.95 15.09 -12.87
C LEU A 370 15.11 15.74 -12.10
N THR A 371 15.03 15.78 -10.77
CA THR A 371 16.07 16.40 -9.92
C THR A 371 17.37 15.61 -9.87
N ARG A 372 17.34 14.26 -9.93
CA ARG A 372 18.56 13.42 -9.87
C ARG A 372 19.16 13.08 -11.23
N ALA A 373 18.72 13.72 -12.33
CA ALA A 373 19.24 13.54 -13.69
C ALA A 373 19.42 12.07 -14.12
N ARG A 374 18.57 11.15 -13.65
CA ARG A 374 18.67 9.71 -13.91
C ARG A 374 17.83 9.27 -15.13
N ILE A 375 17.64 10.19 -16.06
CA ILE A 375 16.76 10.06 -17.25
C ILE A 375 17.25 8.92 -18.16
N ARG A 376 18.56 8.71 -18.26
CA ARG A 376 19.16 7.68 -19.10
C ARG A 376 18.82 6.24 -18.65
N ALA A 377 18.41 6.03 -17.39
CA ALA A 377 17.97 4.74 -16.87
C ALA A 377 16.44 4.55 -16.90
N LEU A 378 15.69 5.51 -17.47
CA LEU A 378 14.23 5.40 -17.59
C LEU A 378 13.79 4.28 -18.54
N PRO A 379 14.39 4.08 -19.72
CA PRO A 379 13.95 3.03 -20.63
C PRO A 379 14.02 1.63 -19.99
N ASP A 380 15.13 1.31 -19.34
CA ASP A 380 15.31 0.02 -18.65
C ASP A 380 14.31 -0.16 -17.50
N LYS A 381 14.03 0.90 -16.73
CA LYS A 381 13.03 0.86 -15.66
C LYS A 381 11.61 0.68 -16.19
N MET A 382 11.27 1.37 -17.28
CA MET A 382 9.97 1.24 -17.93
C MET A 382 9.79 -0.16 -18.52
N TRP A 383 10.83 -0.71 -19.16
CA TRP A 383 10.83 -2.07 -19.68
C TRP A 383 10.62 -3.12 -18.59
N ASN A 384 11.37 -3.00 -17.49
CA ASN A 384 11.21 -3.88 -16.33
C ASN A 384 9.82 -3.77 -15.71
N HIS A 385 9.25 -2.55 -15.66
CA HIS A 385 7.89 -2.34 -15.17
C HIS A 385 6.84 -2.98 -16.09
N LEU A 386 6.98 -2.80 -17.40
CA LEU A 386 6.11 -3.41 -18.41
C LEU A 386 6.14 -4.94 -18.29
N TRP A 387 7.32 -5.55 -18.22
CA TRP A 387 7.47 -7.00 -18.07
C TRP A 387 6.85 -7.50 -16.76
N LYS A 388 6.99 -6.75 -15.67
CA LYS A 388 6.37 -7.06 -14.39
C LYS A 388 4.84 -6.99 -14.45
N MET A 389 4.28 -6.01 -15.16
CA MET A 389 2.82 -5.93 -15.37
C MET A 389 2.31 -7.09 -16.23
N LEU A 390 2.99 -7.38 -17.34
CA LEU A 390 2.64 -8.48 -18.24
C LEU A 390 2.68 -9.83 -17.53
N SER A 391 3.75 -10.13 -16.81
CA SER A 391 3.89 -11.39 -16.06
C SER A 391 2.84 -11.52 -14.95
N GLN A 392 2.48 -10.43 -14.27
CA GLN A 392 1.42 -10.45 -13.26
C GLN A 392 0.02 -10.60 -13.87
N GLY A 393 -0.25 -9.92 -14.99
CA GLY A 393 -1.50 -10.08 -15.74
C GLY A 393 -1.66 -11.50 -16.26
N PHE A 394 -0.59 -12.09 -16.80
CA PHE A 394 -0.58 -13.48 -17.24
C PHE A 394 -0.78 -14.46 -16.08
N ALA A 395 -0.06 -14.26 -14.96
CA ALA A 395 -0.26 -15.07 -13.76
C ALA A 395 -1.69 -14.97 -13.22
N PHE A 396 -2.28 -13.77 -13.24
CA PHE A 396 -3.67 -13.57 -12.86
C PHE A 396 -4.62 -14.34 -13.78
N ALA A 397 -4.46 -14.21 -15.11
CA ALA A 397 -5.31 -14.91 -16.07
C ALA A 397 -5.23 -16.44 -15.93
N LEU A 398 -4.05 -16.99 -15.61
CA LEU A 398 -3.85 -18.41 -15.40
C LEU A 398 -4.41 -18.92 -14.08
N LEU A 399 -4.22 -18.17 -12.99
CA LEU A 399 -4.58 -18.60 -11.64
C LEU A 399 -6.04 -18.29 -11.29
N TRP A 400 -6.61 -17.21 -11.83
CA TRP A 400 -7.95 -16.73 -11.52
C TRP A 400 -9.04 -17.83 -11.57
N PRO A 401 -9.11 -18.71 -12.59
CA PRO A 401 -10.13 -19.77 -12.64
C PRO A 401 -10.09 -20.76 -11.48
N PHE A 402 -8.95 -20.87 -10.79
CA PHE A 402 -8.75 -21.78 -9.66
C PHE A 402 -8.93 -21.10 -8.31
N VAL A 403 -9.08 -19.77 -8.27
CA VAL A 403 -9.25 -19.04 -7.01
C VAL A 403 -10.72 -19.09 -6.59
N PRO A 404 -11.05 -19.56 -5.37
CA PRO A 404 -12.42 -19.56 -4.88
C PRO A 404 -13.01 -18.15 -4.85
N GLN A 405 -14.28 -18.01 -5.23
CA GLN A 405 -14.96 -16.71 -5.34
C GLN A 405 -14.92 -15.88 -4.04
N PHE A 406 -15.00 -16.54 -2.88
CA PHE A 406 -14.83 -15.90 -1.58
C PHE A 406 -13.46 -15.22 -1.43
N VAL A 407 -12.38 -15.86 -1.88
CA VAL A 407 -11.02 -15.31 -1.82
C VAL A 407 -10.90 -14.11 -2.75
N CYS A 408 -11.47 -14.20 -3.95
CA CYS A 408 -11.56 -13.09 -4.90
C CYS A 408 -12.30 -11.88 -4.31
N ASN A 409 -13.42 -12.12 -3.63
CA ASN A 409 -14.17 -11.10 -2.92
C ASN A 409 -13.31 -10.43 -1.84
N CYS A 410 -12.57 -11.21 -1.04
CA CYS A 410 -11.66 -10.66 -0.03
C CYS A 410 -10.62 -9.72 -0.65
N PHE A 411 -9.97 -10.14 -1.74
CA PHE A 411 -9.00 -9.30 -2.44
C PHE A 411 -9.65 -8.04 -3.05
N PHE A 412 -10.85 -8.17 -3.62
CA PHE A 412 -11.58 -7.05 -4.19
C PHE A 412 -11.87 -5.98 -3.14
N TYR A 413 -12.53 -6.34 -2.04
CA TYR A 413 -12.88 -5.38 -0.98
C TYR A 413 -11.64 -4.85 -0.24
N TRP A 414 -10.60 -5.68 -0.09
CA TRP A 414 -9.32 -5.24 0.45
C TRP A 414 -8.72 -4.13 -0.40
N ALA A 415 -8.59 -4.35 -1.70
CA ALA A 415 -8.03 -3.36 -2.61
C ALA A 415 -8.89 -2.10 -2.69
N LEU A 416 -10.21 -2.23 -2.63
CA LEU A 416 -11.12 -1.09 -2.72
C LEU A 416 -11.05 -0.17 -1.49
N TYR A 417 -11.10 -0.74 -0.28
CA TYR A 417 -11.24 0.06 0.95
C TYR A 417 -9.94 0.25 1.75
N PHE A 418 -8.96 -0.64 1.65
CA PHE A 418 -7.70 -0.52 2.40
C PHE A 418 -6.57 0.13 1.61
N SER A 419 -6.65 0.12 0.27
CA SER A 419 -5.66 0.81 -0.57
C SER A 419 -5.43 2.27 -0.20
N PRO A 420 -6.46 3.10 0.03
CA PRO A 420 -6.25 4.50 0.39
C PRO A 420 -5.46 4.64 1.68
N ILE A 421 -5.75 3.82 2.69
CA ILE A 421 -5.07 3.85 4.00
C ILE A 421 -3.58 3.55 3.84
N VAL A 422 -3.23 2.51 3.08
CA VAL A 422 -1.83 2.16 2.80
C VAL A 422 -1.14 3.29 2.02
N ASN A 423 -1.82 3.89 1.06
CA ASN A 423 -1.27 4.97 0.25
C ASN A 423 -1.06 6.27 1.06
N ILE A 424 -1.90 6.55 2.07
CA ILE A 424 -1.69 7.67 3.01
C ILE A 424 -0.35 7.50 3.72
N ASP A 425 -0.09 6.33 4.30
CA ASP A 425 1.18 6.06 4.99
C ASP A 425 2.38 6.23 4.04
N MET A 426 2.27 5.70 2.81
CA MET A 426 3.31 5.89 1.79
C MET A 426 3.55 7.36 1.42
N VAL A 427 2.49 8.16 1.30
CA VAL A 427 2.59 9.61 1.02
C VAL A 427 3.26 10.32 2.19
N VAL A 428 2.84 10.04 3.42
CA VAL A 428 3.42 10.61 4.64
C VAL A 428 4.91 10.29 4.73
N GLN A 429 5.31 9.04 4.48
CA GLN A 429 6.71 8.64 4.48
C GLN A 429 7.54 9.39 3.43
N GLN A 430 7.01 9.57 2.21
CA GLN A 430 7.70 10.28 1.15
C GLN A 430 7.81 11.79 1.37
N LEU A 431 6.81 12.41 2.02
CA LEU A 431 6.80 13.86 2.27
C LEU A 431 7.55 14.24 3.56
N MET A 432 7.45 13.44 4.63
CA MET A 432 8.01 13.77 5.94
C MET A 432 9.47 13.34 6.11
N HIS A 433 9.93 12.32 5.38
CA HIS A 433 11.30 11.81 5.48
C HIS A 433 11.99 11.67 4.11
N PRO A 434 12.20 12.77 3.38
CA PRO A 434 12.88 12.74 2.08
C PRO A 434 14.35 12.28 2.18
N GLU A 435 14.98 12.42 3.36
CA GLU A 435 16.41 12.13 3.57
C GLU A 435 16.73 10.70 4.01
N THR A 436 15.76 9.92 4.53
CA THR A 436 16.02 8.54 4.98
C THR A 436 15.92 7.50 3.85
N GLN A 437 15.56 7.93 2.64
CA GLN A 437 15.63 7.10 1.42
C GLN A 437 16.82 7.53 0.53
N ALA A 438 17.99 7.67 1.14
CA ALA A 438 19.25 7.49 0.42
C ALA A 438 19.54 5.98 0.31
N PRO A 439 20.08 5.51 -0.83
CA PRO A 439 20.12 4.10 -1.22
C PRO A 439 20.83 3.17 -0.22
#